data_AF-A0A7J4I1W3-F1
#
_entry.id   AF-A0A7J4I1W3-F1
#
_cell.length_a   1.000
_cell.length_b   1.000
_cell.length_c   1.000
_cell.angle_alpha   90.00
_cell.angle_beta   90.00
_cell.angle_gamma   90.00
#
_symmetry.space_group_name_H-M   'P 1'
#
loop_
_entity.id
_entity.type
_entity.pdbx_description
1 polymer ?
#
loop_
_entity_poly.entity_id
_entity_poly.type
_entity_poly.pdbx_seq_one_letter_code
_entity_poly.pdbx_strand_id
1 'polypeptide(L)'
;METTLQGETGHGNQGTGEPAFYTELISLLKQHTKKTLPKDKLARLKIQLCTKHRMKKIPTDIQVMLNASADDLEQIKPILLTKPTRSLSGVAPVAVMTKPLACPHGKCTFCPGGPGSAFGDVPQSYTGKEPSTMRAIRAEYDAYLIVMNRLEQYVVTGHVPDKVELILQGGTFPAFPDEYQEEVVTDCFQALNDFSTQFFSKGKIDLARFKEFFELPGNVEDEERTQRLHTKLLAIKRENKAALKQAQKTNETAKIRCVSLTVETKPDWAFLKHGNKMLEQGCTRVELGVESLYEDVLKITHRGHTLEDTKRAIRELKDLGYKLNFHYMLGLPNTTKEMDQKALQELFDNDAYKPDMMKIYPCMVLKGTPLYHIWKAGKYQPITTQEAAELIVEAKAFIPEYCRIMRVQRDIPTYRTEAGVNRTNLRQYVEQLAKKKGIQCRCIRCREVGRVQKKDGKQDGKISIGTMVYHASFGKEFFIQAEDADNDILYGFCRLRFPSQCLREEITPTSAIVRELKVFGEAASIGEDTSTSKEKAQHKGLGTKLMLKAEEIAKEYNKNKILVISAIGTREYYKKLGYYLEGPYMVKEI
;
A
#
# COMPACT_ATOMS: atom_id res chain seq x y z
N MET A 1 -3.14 48.37 30.25
CA MET A 1 -2.23 49.13 29.37
C MET A 1 -1.31 48.10 28.71
N GLU A 2 -1.84 47.31 27.78
CA GLU A 2 -2.02 47.67 26.36
C GLU A 2 -0.71 48.02 25.67
N THR A 3 -0.22 47.12 24.82
CA THR A 3 -0.06 47.50 23.40
C THR A 3 -0.05 46.25 22.53
N THR A 4 -1.13 46.15 21.77
CA THR A 4 -1.49 45.23 20.72
C THR A 4 -0.54 45.41 19.54
N LEU A 5 0.05 44.33 19.01
CA LEU A 5 0.59 44.30 17.64
C LEU A 5 -0.28 43.37 16.83
N GLN A 6 -1.24 44.00 16.14
CA GLN A 6 -2.02 43.40 15.07
C GLN A 6 -1.06 43.03 13.93
N GLY A 7 -0.90 41.73 13.67
CA GLY A 7 -0.28 41.23 12.45
C GLY A 7 -1.32 41.23 11.35
N GLU A 8 -1.16 42.16 10.40
CA GLU A 8 -2.03 42.34 9.25
C GLU A 8 -2.16 41.07 8.40
N THR A 9 -3.40 40.79 8.03
CA THR A 9 -3.84 39.76 7.10
C THR A 9 -3.39 40.09 5.67
N GLY A 10 -2.28 39.50 5.24
CA GLY A 10 -1.79 39.58 3.87
C GLY A 10 -2.75 38.90 2.88
N HIS A 11 -3.64 39.69 2.28
CA HIS A 11 -4.40 39.33 1.09
C HIS A 11 -3.46 38.96 -0.07
N GLY A 12 -3.85 37.92 -0.83
CA GLY A 12 -3.11 37.41 -1.97
C GLY A 12 -2.85 38.48 -3.03
N ASN A 13 -1.58 38.67 -3.38
CA ASN A 13 -1.19 39.34 -4.60
C ASN A 13 -0.30 38.35 -5.39
N GLN A 14 -0.91 37.65 -6.35
CA GLN A 14 -0.20 36.83 -7.33
C GLN A 14 0.78 37.73 -8.08
N GLY A 15 2.04 37.32 -8.20
CA GLY A 15 3.06 38.14 -8.87
C GLY A 15 2.66 38.37 -10.33
N THR A 16 2.73 39.61 -10.79
CA THR A 16 2.28 40.07 -12.12
C THR A 16 2.94 39.38 -13.33
N GLY A 17 3.94 38.51 -13.12
CA GLY A 17 4.62 37.72 -14.16
C GLY A 17 4.30 36.22 -14.18
N GLU A 18 3.47 35.70 -13.26
CA GLU A 18 3.25 34.25 -13.11
C GLU A 18 2.57 33.58 -14.33
N PRO A 19 1.48 34.13 -14.92
CA PRO A 19 0.89 33.56 -16.13
C PRO A 19 1.83 33.60 -17.36
N ALA A 20 2.66 34.64 -17.46
CA ALA A 20 3.62 34.82 -18.55
C ALA A 20 4.76 33.78 -18.46
N PHE A 21 5.20 33.44 -17.25
CA PHE A 21 6.17 32.37 -17.02
C PHE A 21 5.70 31.03 -17.59
N TYR A 22 4.48 30.60 -17.25
CA TYR A 22 3.98 29.29 -17.67
C TYR A 22 3.79 29.23 -19.18
N THR A 23 3.22 30.28 -19.77
CA THR A 23 3.02 30.38 -21.22
C THR A 23 4.35 30.24 -21.98
N GLU A 24 5.38 30.98 -21.56
CA GLU A 24 6.69 30.93 -22.19
C GLU A 24 7.39 29.57 -21.99
N LEU A 25 7.38 29.03 -20.76
CA LEU A 25 7.98 27.73 -20.48
C LEU A 25 7.31 26.61 -21.29
N ILE A 26 5.97 26.58 -21.36
CA ILE A 26 5.23 25.56 -22.11
C ILE A 26 5.56 25.66 -23.59
N SER A 27 5.58 26.87 -24.16
CA SER A 27 5.97 27.09 -25.56
C SER A 27 7.37 26.55 -25.86
N LEU A 28 8.35 26.82 -24.98
CA LEU A 28 9.72 26.31 -25.12
C LEU A 28 9.81 24.79 -24.99
N LEU A 29 9.01 24.18 -24.11
CA LEU A 29 8.97 22.73 -23.95
C LEU A 29 8.37 22.04 -25.19
N LYS A 30 7.35 22.62 -25.82
CA LYS A 30 6.76 22.10 -27.07
C LYS A 30 7.74 22.05 -28.24
N GLN A 31 8.77 22.89 -28.23
CA GLN A 31 9.83 22.87 -29.25
C GLN A 31 10.75 21.64 -29.13
N HIS A 32 10.69 20.88 -28.02
CA HIS A 32 11.56 19.74 -27.72
C HIS A 32 10.89 18.36 -27.96
N THR A 33 9.84 18.31 -28.79
CA THR A 33 8.87 17.20 -28.97
C THR A 33 9.41 15.80 -29.35
N LYS A 34 10.72 15.60 -29.51
CA LYS A 34 11.32 14.28 -29.84
C LYS A 34 12.58 13.90 -29.05
N LYS A 35 13.09 14.76 -28.17
CA LYS A 35 14.27 14.44 -27.33
C LYS A 35 13.96 14.77 -25.87
N THR A 36 14.22 13.83 -24.97
CA THR A 36 14.18 14.07 -23.53
C THR A 36 15.11 15.24 -23.20
N LEU A 37 14.56 16.37 -22.74
CA LEU A 37 15.37 17.47 -22.25
C LEU A 37 16.05 17.00 -20.95
N PRO A 38 17.40 17.01 -20.86
CA PRO A 38 18.10 16.64 -19.64
C PRO A 38 17.59 17.47 -18.45
N LYS A 39 17.41 16.83 -17.29
CA LYS A 39 16.80 17.47 -16.10
C LYS A 39 17.57 18.70 -15.63
N ASP A 40 18.89 18.69 -15.75
CA ASP A 40 19.72 19.85 -15.42
C ASP A 40 19.44 21.03 -16.36
N LYS A 41 19.18 20.75 -17.65
CA LYS A 41 18.80 21.78 -18.62
C LYS A 41 17.39 22.32 -18.34
N LEU A 42 16.43 21.45 -18.02
CA LEU A 42 15.09 21.86 -17.62
C LEU A 42 15.12 22.72 -16.34
N ALA A 43 15.92 22.34 -15.34
CA ALA A 43 16.08 23.10 -14.10
C ALA A 43 16.67 24.49 -14.37
N ARG A 44 17.74 24.58 -15.18
CA ARG A 44 18.33 25.85 -15.60
C ARG A 44 17.33 26.73 -16.36
N LEU A 45 16.57 26.15 -17.28
CA LEU A 45 15.54 26.87 -18.03
C LEU A 45 14.48 27.48 -17.11
N LYS A 46 14.00 26.71 -16.13
CA LYS A 46 13.07 27.22 -15.12
C LYS A 46 13.67 28.36 -14.30
N ILE A 47 14.93 28.24 -13.85
CA ILE A 47 15.62 29.30 -13.09
C ILE A 47 15.72 30.59 -13.91
N GLN A 48 16.10 30.49 -15.19
CA GLN A 48 16.21 31.63 -16.10
C GLN A 48 14.87 32.35 -16.28
N LEU A 49 13.80 31.59 -16.57
CA LEU A 49 12.47 32.14 -16.71
C LEU A 49 11.91 32.69 -15.39
N CYS A 50 12.22 32.07 -14.24
CA CYS A 50 11.84 32.59 -12.94
C CYS A 50 12.47 33.95 -12.68
N THR A 51 13.73 34.14 -13.08
CA THR A 51 14.43 35.42 -12.98
C THR A 51 13.80 36.46 -13.89
N LYS A 52 13.54 36.09 -15.16
CA LYS A 52 12.88 36.96 -16.16
C LYS A 52 11.51 37.45 -15.71
N HIS A 53 10.69 36.55 -15.15
CA HIS A 53 9.31 36.83 -14.76
C HIS A 53 9.14 37.16 -13.27
N ARG A 54 10.24 37.36 -12.54
CA ARG A 54 10.26 37.71 -11.10
C ARG A 54 9.45 36.76 -10.22
N MET A 55 9.55 35.46 -10.51
CA MET A 55 8.90 34.41 -9.72
C MET A 55 9.55 34.27 -8.34
N LYS A 56 8.75 34.24 -7.27
CA LYS A 56 9.23 34.04 -5.89
C LYS A 56 9.78 32.63 -5.62
N LYS A 57 9.29 31.63 -6.36
CA LYS A 57 9.64 30.23 -6.19
C LYS A 57 9.71 29.55 -7.55
N ILE A 58 10.65 28.62 -7.71
CA ILE A 58 10.74 27.80 -8.92
C ILE A 58 9.58 26.80 -8.92
N PRO A 59 8.72 26.80 -9.94
CA PRO A 59 7.59 25.89 -9.99
C PRO A 59 8.03 24.45 -10.25
N THR A 60 7.39 23.55 -9.53
CA THR A 60 7.54 22.09 -9.71
C THR A 60 7.06 21.66 -11.10
N ASP A 61 7.51 20.50 -11.59
CA ASP A 61 7.03 19.92 -12.85
C ASP A 61 5.49 19.78 -12.87
N ILE A 62 4.91 19.50 -11.70
CA ILE A 62 3.46 19.42 -11.47
C ILE A 62 2.78 20.76 -11.68
N GLN A 63 3.31 21.85 -11.09
CA GLN A 63 2.73 23.19 -11.27
C GLN A 63 2.76 23.63 -12.72
N VAL A 64 3.82 23.27 -13.47
CA VAL A 64 3.89 23.52 -14.92
C VAL A 64 2.80 22.74 -15.67
N MET A 65 2.58 21.46 -15.33
CA MET A 65 1.52 20.63 -15.93
C MET A 65 0.10 21.14 -15.60
N LEU A 66 -0.13 21.63 -14.38
CA LEU A 66 -1.43 22.18 -13.98
C LEU A 66 -1.80 23.44 -14.76
N ASN A 67 -0.80 24.25 -15.12
CA ASN A 67 -0.98 25.47 -15.92
C ASN A 67 -0.98 25.23 -17.44
N ALA A 68 -0.83 23.99 -17.91
CA ALA A 68 -0.90 23.66 -19.33
C ALA A 68 -2.34 23.37 -19.80
N SER A 69 -2.65 23.74 -21.05
CA SER A 69 -3.87 23.28 -21.73
C SER A 69 -3.86 21.75 -21.90
N ALA A 70 -5.01 21.14 -22.20
CA ALA A 70 -5.08 19.69 -22.43
C ALA A 70 -4.13 19.24 -23.56
N ASP A 71 -4.13 19.98 -24.67
CA ASP A 71 -3.30 19.68 -25.85
C ASP A 71 -1.81 19.89 -25.60
N ASP A 72 -1.45 20.93 -24.83
CA ASP A 72 -0.06 21.19 -24.47
C ASP A 72 0.45 20.15 -23.48
N LEU A 73 -0.40 19.72 -22.55
CA LEU A 73 -0.03 18.72 -21.55
C LEU A 73 0.37 17.40 -22.20
N GLU A 74 -0.33 16.94 -23.24
CA GLU A 74 0.05 15.72 -23.97
C GLU A 74 1.46 15.82 -24.58
N GLN A 75 1.87 17.02 -25.03
CA GLN A 75 3.16 17.26 -25.66
C GLN A 75 4.31 17.42 -24.65
N ILE A 76 4.08 18.09 -23.52
CA ILE A 76 5.14 18.41 -22.55
C ILE A 76 5.30 17.35 -21.45
N LYS A 77 4.29 16.50 -21.23
CA LYS A 77 4.29 15.45 -20.19
C LYS A 77 5.51 14.51 -20.26
N PRO A 78 5.99 14.06 -21.44
CA PRO A 78 7.19 13.24 -21.55
C PRO A 78 8.49 13.94 -21.09
N ILE A 79 8.52 15.28 -21.16
CA ILE A 79 9.69 16.09 -20.79
C ILE A 79 9.70 16.34 -19.27
N LEU A 80 8.53 16.64 -18.71
CA LEU A 80 8.37 16.98 -17.30
C LEU A 80 8.40 15.75 -16.38
N LEU A 81 7.94 14.58 -16.82
CA LEU A 81 7.97 13.37 -16.00
C LEU A 81 9.32 12.64 -16.13
N THR A 82 10.14 12.71 -15.08
CA THR A 82 11.47 12.06 -15.04
C THR A 82 11.41 10.53 -14.99
N LYS A 83 10.32 10.01 -14.43
CA LYS A 83 9.90 8.61 -14.40
C LYS A 83 8.39 8.61 -14.30
N PRO A 84 7.66 7.66 -14.92
CA PRO A 84 6.24 7.53 -14.64
C PRO A 84 6.05 7.36 -13.14
N THR A 85 5.27 8.24 -12.51
CA THR A 85 4.77 8.13 -11.12
C THR A 85 3.76 6.98 -10.98
N ARG A 86 3.88 5.95 -11.80
CA ARG A 86 3.13 4.70 -11.66
C ARG A 86 3.86 3.85 -10.64
N SER A 87 3.10 3.23 -9.74
CA SER A 87 3.68 2.20 -8.90
C SER A 87 4.27 1.10 -9.79
N LEU A 88 5.41 0.55 -9.40
CA LEU A 88 6.07 -0.55 -10.12
C LEU A 88 5.12 -1.73 -10.39
N SER A 89 4.09 -1.90 -9.55
CA SER A 89 3.09 -2.95 -9.67
C SER A 89 1.87 -2.58 -10.53
N GLY A 90 1.75 -1.36 -11.04
CA GLY A 90 0.56 -0.88 -11.75
C GLY A 90 -0.70 -0.81 -10.88
N VAL A 91 -0.55 -0.73 -9.56
CA VAL A 91 -1.65 -0.64 -8.56
C VAL A 91 -1.35 0.50 -7.60
N ALA A 92 -2.25 1.48 -7.48
CA ALA A 92 -2.05 2.66 -6.68
C ALA A 92 -2.50 2.44 -5.21
N PRO A 93 -1.61 2.54 -4.21
CA PRO A 93 -2.03 2.41 -2.81
C PRO A 93 -2.80 3.66 -2.34
N VAL A 94 -3.95 3.46 -1.72
CA VAL A 94 -4.77 4.50 -1.10
C VAL A 94 -4.96 4.11 0.36
N ALA A 95 -4.14 4.73 1.22
CA ALA A 95 -4.21 4.52 2.66
C ALA A 95 -5.28 5.44 3.26
N VAL A 96 -6.20 4.84 4.00
CA VAL A 96 -7.34 5.50 4.67
C VAL A 96 -7.18 5.28 6.16
N MET A 97 -6.99 6.38 6.91
CA MET A 97 -6.94 6.30 8.36
C MET A 97 -8.33 6.43 8.95
N THR A 98 -8.63 5.55 9.89
CA THR A 98 -9.86 5.60 10.67
C THR A 98 -9.79 6.71 11.70
N LYS A 99 -10.95 7.10 12.25
CA LYS A 99 -11.06 8.04 13.37
C LYS A 99 -10.17 7.59 14.55
N PRO A 100 -9.56 8.53 15.30
CA PRO A 100 -8.87 8.21 16.53
C PRO A 100 -9.84 7.58 17.53
N LEU A 101 -9.69 6.27 17.75
CA LEU A 101 -10.46 5.51 18.74
C LEU A 101 -9.49 4.78 19.67
N ALA A 102 -9.86 4.68 20.94
CA ALA A 102 -9.09 3.95 21.93
C ALA A 102 -9.09 2.45 21.59
N CYS A 103 -7.96 1.78 21.75
CA CYS A 103 -7.94 0.33 21.66
C CYS A 103 -8.67 -0.27 22.88
N PRO A 104 -9.52 -1.31 22.71
CA PRO A 104 -10.29 -1.88 23.82
C PRO A 104 -9.42 -2.45 24.96
N HIS A 105 -8.21 -2.91 24.64
CA HIS A 105 -7.26 -3.48 25.62
C HIS A 105 -6.39 -2.44 26.34
N GLY A 106 -6.52 -1.15 26.02
CA GLY A 106 -5.64 -0.09 26.51
C GLY A 106 -4.47 0.24 25.57
N LYS A 107 -3.46 0.93 26.12
CA LYS A 107 -2.33 1.49 25.36
C LYS A 107 -1.10 0.59 25.44
N CYS A 108 -0.56 0.18 24.29
CA CYS A 108 0.71 -0.55 24.25
C CYS A 108 1.89 0.38 24.63
N THR A 109 2.94 -0.23 25.19
CA THR A 109 4.10 0.47 25.79
C THR A 109 4.84 1.37 24.80
N PHE A 110 4.95 0.95 23.54
CA PHE A 110 5.64 1.66 22.47
C PHE A 110 4.71 2.43 21.52
N CYS A 111 3.39 2.41 21.75
CA CYS A 111 2.43 3.04 20.84
C CYS A 111 2.40 4.57 21.05
N PRO A 112 2.77 5.40 20.05
CA PRO A 112 2.79 6.86 20.20
C PRO A 112 1.41 7.51 20.28
N GLY A 113 0.53 7.14 19.34
CA GLY A 113 -0.75 7.80 19.11
C GLY A 113 -1.90 7.35 20.01
N GLY A 114 -3.12 7.59 19.52
CA GLY A 114 -4.38 7.37 20.24
C GLY A 114 -5.00 8.67 20.75
N PRO A 115 -6.30 8.65 21.12
CA PRO A 115 -6.95 9.80 21.76
C PRO A 115 -6.18 10.29 23.00
N GLY A 116 -6.02 11.61 23.14
CA GLY A 116 -5.30 12.24 24.25
C GLY A 116 -3.80 11.93 24.31
N SER A 117 -3.18 11.49 23.20
CA SER A 117 -1.73 11.23 23.18
C SER A 117 -0.90 12.52 23.26
N ALA A 118 0.42 12.38 23.45
CA ALA A 118 1.35 13.50 23.36
C ALA A 118 1.40 14.18 21.96
N PHE A 119 0.76 13.56 20.97
CA PHE A 119 0.62 14.09 19.61
C PHE A 119 -0.82 14.56 19.30
N GLY A 120 -1.69 14.65 20.32
CA GLY A 120 -3.11 14.97 20.18
C GLY A 120 -3.96 13.74 19.81
N ASP A 121 -5.16 14.00 19.29
CA ASP A 121 -6.10 12.96 18.84
C ASP A 121 -5.72 12.46 17.44
N VAL A 122 -4.80 11.50 17.44
CA VAL A 122 -4.30 10.84 16.22
C VAL A 122 -4.59 9.34 16.27
N PRO A 123 -4.72 8.66 15.11
CA PRO A 123 -4.92 7.22 15.07
C PRO A 123 -3.81 6.47 15.81
N GLN A 124 -4.14 5.28 16.29
CA GLN A 124 -3.21 4.45 17.05
C GLN A 124 -1.95 4.14 16.23
N SER A 125 -0.80 4.19 16.89
CA SER A 125 0.54 4.00 16.30
C SER A 125 1.09 5.13 15.40
N TYR A 126 0.37 6.24 15.25
CA TYR A 126 0.79 7.39 14.41
C TYR A 126 1.09 8.64 15.25
N THR A 127 1.76 9.64 14.65
CA THR A 127 2.18 10.89 15.31
C THR A 127 1.49 12.13 14.75
N GLY A 128 0.66 12.00 13.71
CA GLY A 128 -0.04 13.13 13.08
C GLY A 128 0.75 13.82 11.97
N LYS A 129 2.01 13.43 11.74
CA LYS A 129 2.90 14.05 10.75
C LYS A 129 3.29 13.12 9.61
N GLU A 130 2.81 11.89 9.64
CA GLU A 130 2.90 10.98 8.51
C GLU A 130 2.01 11.51 7.35
N PRO A 131 2.42 11.37 6.07
CA PRO A 131 1.65 11.90 4.95
C PRO A 131 0.20 11.39 4.86
N SER A 132 -0.05 10.14 5.27
CA SER A 132 -1.40 9.59 5.35
C SER A 132 -2.19 10.19 6.52
N THR A 133 -1.58 10.39 7.69
CA THR A 133 -2.24 11.01 8.85
C THR A 133 -2.57 12.47 8.61
N MET A 134 -1.65 13.25 8.03
CA MET A 134 -1.93 14.66 7.72
C MET A 134 -3.11 14.81 6.74
N ARG A 135 -3.23 13.90 5.77
CA ARG A 135 -4.39 13.86 4.87
C ARG A 135 -5.68 13.52 5.61
N ALA A 136 -5.63 12.56 6.52
CA ALA A 136 -6.78 12.16 7.31
C ALA A 136 -7.25 13.28 8.24
N ILE A 137 -6.32 13.96 8.93
CA ILE A 137 -6.63 15.14 9.76
C ILE A 137 -7.31 16.21 8.92
N ARG A 138 -6.74 16.55 7.75
CA ARG A 138 -7.34 17.55 6.85
C ARG A 138 -8.74 17.13 6.41
N ALA A 139 -8.96 15.85 6.14
CA ALA A 139 -10.25 15.31 5.73
C ALA A 139 -11.18 14.97 6.91
N GLU A 140 -10.85 15.40 8.14
CA GLU A 140 -11.64 15.13 9.35
C GLU A 140 -11.94 13.63 9.57
N TYR A 141 -11.03 12.78 9.11
CA TYR A 141 -11.15 11.31 9.11
C TYR A 141 -12.36 10.76 8.33
N ASP A 142 -12.96 11.55 7.43
CA ASP A 142 -13.99 11.08 6.50
C ASP A 142 -13.35 10.27 5.37
N ALA A 143 -13.72 8.99 5.28
CA ALA A 143 -13.10 8.05 4.34
C ALA A 143 -13.31 8.44 2.87
N TYR A 144 -14.47 9.01 2.54
CA TYR A 144 -14.78 9.47 1.18
C TYR A 144 -13.83 10.60 0.77
N LEU A 145 -13.69 11.62 1.64
CA LEU A 145 -12.80 12.76 1.41
C LEU A 145 -11.33 12.31 1.33
N ILE A 146 -10.89 11.38 2.18
CA ILE A 146 -9.52 10.86 2.13
C ILE A 146 -9.22 10.21 0.76
N VAL A 147 -10.13 9.37 0.27
CA VAL A 147 -9.97 8.70 -1.04
C VAL A 147 -9.97 9.72 -2.17
N MET A 148 -10.93 10.65 -2.21
CA MET A 148 -11.01 11.70 -3.23
C MET A 148 -9.74 12.56 -3.25
N ASN A 149 -9.26 13.01 -2.09
CA ASN A 149 -8.02 13.78 -1.95
C ASN A 149 -6.78 12.98 -2.41
N ARG A 150 -6.77 11.66 -2.24
CA ARG A 150 -5.66 10.81 -2.69
C ARG A 150 -5.68 10.60 -4.20
N LEU A 151 -6.86 10.45 -4.80
CA LEU A 151 -7.03 10.37 -6.25
C LEU A 151 -6.68 11.69 -6.92
N GLU A 152 -7.12 12.83 -6.37
CA GLU A 152 -6.71 14.17 -6.81
C GLU A 152 -5.19 14.26 -6.88
N GLN A 153 -4.49 13.91 -5.79
CA GLN A 153 -3.05 13.95 -5.75
C GLN A 153 -2.41 13.08 -6.84
N TYR A 154 -2.93 11.87 -7.09
CA TYR A 154 -2.39 11.03 -8.15
C TYR A 154 -2.48 11.73 -9.51
N VAL A 155 -3.66 12.26 -9.86
CA VAL A 155 -3.87 12.97 -11.13
C VAL A 155 -2.95 14.17 -11.26
N VAL A 156 -2.84 14.98 -10.19
CA VAL A 156 -1.94 16.13 -10.10
C VAL A 156 -0.47 15.72 -10.31
N THR A 157 -0.05 14.57 -9.78
CA THR A 157 1.31 14.02 -9.98
C THR A 157 1.51 13.34 -11.35
N GLY A 158 0.54 13.45 -12.26
CA GLY A 158 0.61 12.92 -13.63
C GLY A 158 0.20 11.45 -13.78
N HIS A 159 -0.33 10.83 -12.72
CA HIS A 159 -0.76 9.44 -12.70
C HIS A 159 -2.28 9.33 -12.52
N VAL A 160 -2.98 8.77 -13.49
CA VAL A 160 -4.39 8.39 -13.34
C VAL A 160 -4.44 6.91 -13.01
N PRO A 161 -4.82 6.51 -11.78
CA PRO A 161 -4.93 5.11 -11.42
C PRO A 161 -6.19 4.49 -12.02
N ASP A 162 -6.06 3.31 -12.62
CA ASP A 162 -7.16 2.42 -13.01
C ASP A 162 -7.39 1.31 -11.97
N LYS A 163 -6.35 1.01 -11.18
CA LYS A 163 -6.35 -0.02 -10.14
C LYS A 163 -5.85 0.56 -8.83
N VAL A 164 -6.65 0.39 -7.78
CA VAL A 164 -6.37 0.87 -6.43
C VAL A 164 -6.29 -0.28 -5.44
N GLU A 165 -5.33 -0.19 -4.53
CA GLU A 165 -5.30 -0.96 -3.30
C GLU A 165 -5.71 -0.04 -2.13
N LEU A 166 -6.87 -0.31 -1.54
CA LEU A 166 -7.31 0.35 -0.31
C LEU A 166 -6.59 -0.26 0.89
N ILE A 167 -6.09 0.57 1.80
CA ILE A 167 -5.41 0.13 3.02
C ILE A 167 -6.03 0.86 4.21
N LEU A 168 -6.83 0.17 5.00
CA LEU A 168 -7.43 0.72 6.21
C LEU A 168 -6.39 0.65 7.34
N GLN A 169 -5.98 1.83 7.80
CA GLN A 169 -4.94 2.03 8.81
C GLN A 169 -5.56 2.50 10.13
N GLY A 170 -4.97 2.09 11.24
CA GLY A 170 -5.46 2.41 12.60
C GLY A 170 -5.28 1.29 13.61
N GLY A 171 -4.85 0.10 13.18
CA GLY A 171 -4.36 -0.99 14.03
C GLY A 171 -5.42 -1.84 14.74
N THR A 172 -6.65 -1.37 14.89
CA THR A 172 -7.76 -2.12 15.53
C THR A 172 -9.11 -1.89 14.84
N PHE A 173 -9.13 -1.68 13.51
CA PHE A 173 -10.38 -1.37 12.79
C PHE A 173 -11.51 -2.41 13.02
N PRO A 174 -11.25 -3.74 13.02
CA PRO A 174 -12.29 -4.73 13.29
C PRO A 174 -12.86 -4.72 14.72
N ALA A 175 -12.27 -3.93 15.64
CA ALA A 175 -12.75 -3.78 17.01
C ALA A 175 -13.71 -2.59 17.18
N PHE A 176 -13.91 -1.77 16.13
CA PHE A 176 -14.79 -0.61 16.17
C PHE A 176 -16.26 -1.02 15.96
N PRO A 177 -17.24 -0.15 16.26
CA PRO A 177 -18.66 -0.44 16.02
C PRO A 177 -18.92 -0.87 14.57
N ASP A 178 -19.80 -1.86 14.39
CA ASP A 178 -20.06 -2.48 13.08
C ASP A 178 -20.58 -1.46 12.06
N GLU A 179 -21.41 -0.51 12.50
CA GLU A 179 -21.93 0.57 11.66
C GLU A 179 -20.81 1.48 11.13
N TYR A 180 -19.83 1.81 12.00
CA TYR A 180 -18.70 2.63 11.60
C TYR A 180 -17.77 1.90 10.62
N GLN A 181 -17.55 0.59 10.84
CA GLN A 181 -16.78 -0.20 9.90
C GLN A 181 -17.44 -0.24 8.51
N GLU A 182 -18.76 -0.44 8.48
CA GLU A 182 -19.54 -0.47 7.25
C GLU A 182 -19.56 0.89 6.53
N GLU A 183 -19.72 1.99 7.27
CA GLU A 183 -19.64 3.36 6.75
C GLU A 183 -18.29 3.60 6.05
N VAL A 184 -17.18 3.36 6.74
CA VAL A 184 -15.82 3.61 6.21
C VAL A 184 -15.58 2.83 4.92
N VAL A 185 -15.95 1.55 4.87
CA VAL A 185 -15.74 0.72 3.67
C VAL A 185 -16.64 1.17 2.54
N THR A 186 -17.91 1.46 2.83
CA THR A 186 -18.88 1.96 1.84
C THR A 186 -18.41 3.25 1.20
N ASP A 187 -17.98 4.22 2.03
CA ASP A 187 -17.45 5.50 1.61
C ASP A 187 -16.23 5.37 0.70
N CYS A 188 -15.34 4.42 1.00
CA CYS A 188 -14.18 4.16 0.16
C CYS A 188 -14.58 3.69 -1.25
N PHE A 189 -15.52 2.73 -1.34
CA PHE A 189 -16.02 2.26 -2.65
C PHE A 189 -16.80 3.35 -3.37
N GLN A 190 -17.63 4.11 -2.66
CA GLN A 190 -18.41 5.20 -3.22
C GLN A 190 -17.50 6.27 -3.81
N ALA A 191 -16.43 6.68 -3.13
CA ALA A 191 -15.46 7.64 -3.65
C ALA A 191 -14.78 7.16 -4.95
N LEU A 192 -14.39 5.89 -5.03
CA LEU A 192 -13.81 5.32 -6.26
C LEU A 192 -14.82 5.35 -7.43
N ASN A 193 -16.09 5.04 -7.15
CA ASN A 193 -17.17 5.02 -8.13
C ASN A 193 -17.52 6.45 -8.59
N ASP A 194 -17.72 7.36 -7.66
CA ASP A 194 -18.05 8.75 -7.94
C ASP A 194 -16.94 9.44 -8.72
N PHE A 195 -15.67 9.23 -8.33
CA PHE A 195 -14.55 9.75 -9.11
C PHE A 195 -14.55 9.20 -10.54
N SER A 196 -14.88 7.91 -10.71
CA SER A 196 -14.99 7.27 -12.03
C SER A 196 -16.09 7.90 -12.88
N THR A 197 -17.23 8.27 -12.28
CA THR A 197 -18.37 8.85 -12.98
C THR A 197 -18.18 10.34 -13.26
N GLN A 198 -17.63 11.08 -12.31
CA GLN A 198 -17.47 12.54 -12.39
C GLN A 198 -16.36 12.94 -13.37
N PHE A 199 -15.23 12.21 -13.38
CA PHE A 199 -14.02 12.68 -14.06
C PHE A 199 -13.59 11.83 -15.24
N PHE A 200 -14.37 10.84 -15.68
CA PHE A 200 -14.06 10.09 -16.90
C PHE A 200 -15.12 10.29 -17.98
N SER A 201 -14.67 10.56 -19.20
CA SER A 201 -15.50 10.62 -20.41
C SER A 201 -14.85 9.78 -21.50
N LYS A 202 -15.63 8.97 -22.22
CA LYS A 202 -15.15 8.06 -23.29
C LYS A 202 -13.93 7.20 -22.87
N GLY A 203 -13.86 6.83 -21.57
CA GLY A 203 -12.78 6.00 -21.02
C GLY A 203 -11.47 6.72 -20.71
N LYS A 204 -11.37 8.03 -20.93
CA LYS A 204 -10.23 8.86 -20.54
C LYS A 204 -10.63 9.83 -19.42
N ILE A 205 -9.67 10.31 -18.66
CA ILE A 205 -9.92 11.36 -17.67
C ILE A 205 -10.25 12.68 -18.38
N ASP A 206 -11.29 13.36 -17.93
CA ASP A 206 -11.64 14.71 -18.36
C ASP A 206 -10.87 15.71 -17.48
N LEU A 207 -9.71 16.14 -17.97
CA LEU A 207 -8.83 17.03 -17.21
C LEU A 207 -9.39 18.44 -17.04
N ALA A 208 -10.23 18.92 -17.98
CA ALA A 208 -10.83 20.23 -17.88
C ALA A 208 -11.82 20.25 -16.70
N ARG A 209 -12.76 19.29 -16.69
CA ARG A 209 -13.72 19.13 -15.59
C ARG A 209 -13.03 18.84 -14.26
N PHE A 210 -11.99 18.02 -14.26
CA PHE A 210 -11.20 17.74 -13.06
C PHE A 210 -10.55 19.02 -12.50
N LYS A 211 -9.88 19.82 -13.35
CA LYS A 211 -9.22 21.06 -12.90
C LYS A 211 -10.22 22.08 -12.38
N GLU A 212 -11.34 22.24 -13.07
CA GLU A 212 -12.43 23.12 -12.64
C GLU A 212 -12.99 22.70 -11.28
N PHE A 213 -13.35 21.42 -11.12
CA PHE A 213 -13.93 20.91 -9.89
C PHE A 213 -13.01 21.09 -8.69
N PHE A 214 -11.73 20.73 -8.86
CA PHE A 214 -10.72 20.84 -7.81
C PHE A 214 -10.11 22.23 -7.70
N GLU A 215 -10.61 23.26 -8.40
CA GLU A 215 -10.07 24.63 -8.32
C GLU A 215 -8.54 24.66 -8.56
N LEU A 216 -8.09 24.08 -9.69
CA LEU A 216 -6.69 23.94 -10.06
C LEU A 216 -6.28 24.86 -11.23
N PRO A 217 -5.07 25.45 -11.22
CA PRO A 217 -4.06 25.37 -10.16
C PRO A 217 -4.51 26.11 -8.89
N GLY A 218 -4.40 25.46 -7.74
CA GLY A 218 -4.82 26.01 -6.45
C GLY A 218 -3.81 25.65 -5.37
N ASN A 219 -3.80 26.43 -4.28
CA ASN A 219 -2.96 26.12 -3.13
C ASN A 219 -3.62 25.00 -2.29
N VAL A 220 -2.94 23.88 -2.09
CA VAL A 220 -3.44 22.76 -1.26
C VAL A 220 -3.37 23.05 0.24
N GLU A 221 -2.70 24.13 0.63
CA GLU A 221 -2.62 24.63 2.01
C GLU A 221 -3.66 25.74 2.28
N ASP A 222 -4.46 26.12 1.27
CA ASP A 222 -5.56 27.07 1.44
C ASP A 222 -6.74 26.38 2.14
N GLU A 223 -7.03 26.82 3.36
CA GLU A 223 -8.10 26.30 4.21
C GLU A 223 -9.49 26.62 3.64
N GLU A 224 -9.69 27.80 3.04
CA GLU A 224 -10.97 28.16 2.44
C GLU A 224 -11.26 27.32 1.20
N ARG A 225 -10.25 27.12 0.33
CA ARG A 225 -10.35 26.18 -0.80
C ARG A 225 -10.68 24.78 -0.29
N THR A 226 -10.00 24.32 0.75
CA THR A 226 -10.23 23.01 1.34
C THR A 226 -11.68 22.86 1.81
N GLN A 227 -12.23 23.86 2.51
CA GLN A 227 -13.61 23.83 2.99
C GLN A 227 -14.64 23.86 1.86
N ARG A 228 -14.40 24.64 0.80
CA ARG A 228 -15.27 24.63 -0.40
C ARG A 228 -15.26 23.26 -1.08
N LEU A 229 -14.09 22.63 -1.24
CA LEU A 229 -13.97 21.30 -1.82
C LEU A 229 -14.65 20.24 -0.96
N HIS A 230 -14.49 20.27 0.36
CA HIS A 230 -15.20 19.36 1.26
C HIS A 230 -16.72 19.51 1.10
N THR A 231 -17.22 20.74 1.06
CA THR A 231 -18.65 21.01 0.89
C THR A 231 -19.18 20.40 -0.42
N LYS A 232 -18.47 20.60 -1.54
CA LYS A 232 -18.80 20.00 -2.84
C LYS A 232 -18.78 18.46 -2.80
N LEU A 233 -17.72 17.89 -2.26
CA LEU A 233 -17.52 16.43 -2.20
C LEU A 233 -18.54 15.75 -1.29
N LEU A 234 -18.85 16.34 -0.14
CA LEU A 234 -19.86 15.80 0.79
C LEU A 234 -21.28 15.93 0.23
N ALA A 235 -21.56 16.93 -0.62
CA ALA A 235 -22.82 16.99 -1.34
C ALA A 235 -22.97 15.79 -2.30
N ILE A 236 -21.94 15.48 -3.10
CA ILE A 236 -21.92 14.30 -3.98
C ILE A 236 -22.07 13.01 -3.16
N LYS A 237 -21.33 12.89 -2.05
CA LYS A 237 -21.43 11.74 -1.14
C LYS A 237 -22.87 11.50 -0.68
N ARG A 238 -23.60 12.57 -0.30
CA ARG A 238 -24.99 12.48 0.15
C ARG A 238 -25.96 12.14 -0.97
N GLU A 239 -25.78 12.74 -2.14
CA GLU A 239 -26.62 12.50 -3.32
C GLU A 239 -26.49 11.05 -3.83
N ASN A 240 -25.27 10.52 -3.87
CA ASN A 240 -24.96 9.19 -4.38
C ASN A 240 -24.92 8.11 -3.29
N LYS A 241 -25.54 8.35 -2.12
CA LYS A 241 -25.51 7.43 -0.99
C LYS A 241 -25.94 6.02 -1.43
N ALA A 242 -25.06 5.06 -1.19
CA ALA A 242 -25.30 3.66 -1.55
C ALA A 242 -25.10 2.75 -0.35
N ALA A 243 -25.81 1.61 -0.32
CA ALA A 243 -25.45 0.51 0.57
C ALA A 243 -24.14 -0.15 0.10
N LEU A 244 -23.39 -0.76 1.03
CA LEU A 244 -22.10 -1.39 0.75
C LEU A 244 -22.13 -2.33 -0.46
N LYS A 245 -23.11 -3.24 -0.54
CA LYS A 245 -23.23 -4.21 -1.64
C LYS A 245 -23.44 -3.54 -2.99
N GLN A 246 -24.20 -2.44 -3.04
CA GLN A 246 -24.40 -1.67 -4.26
C GLN A 246 -23.12 -0.94 -4.66
N ALA A 247 -22.42 -0.31 -3.72
CA ALA A 247 -21.14 0.34 -3.97
C ALA A 247 -20.08 -0.66 -4.49
N GLN A 248 -20.03 -1.87 -3.92
CA GLN A 248 -19.17 -2.95 -4.39
C GLN A 248 -19.55 -3.38 -5.83
N LYS A 249 -20.83 -3.63 -6.10
CA LYS A 249 -21.31 -4.04 -7.43
C LYS A 249 -20.96 -3.01 -8.51
N THR A 250 -21.15 -1.72 -8.23
CA THR A 250 -20.74 -0.63 -9.13
C THR A 250 -19.22 -0.64 -9.35
N ASN A 251 -18.43 -0.95 -8.33
CA ASN A 251 -16.97 -0.94 -8.43
C ASN A 251 -16.39 -2.09 -9.27
N GLU A 252 -17.12 -3.20 -9.46
CA GLU A 252 -16.66 -4.32 -10.31
C GLU A 252 -16.30 -3.85 -11.74
N THR A 253 -16.99 -2.83 -12.25
CA THR A 253 -16.83 -2.30 -13.62
C THR A 253 -16.39 -0.85 -13.70
N ALA A 254 -16.18 -0.17 -12.56
CA ALA A 254 -15.73 1.22 -12.49
C ALA A 254 -14.40 1.47 -13.25
N LYS A 255 -14.12 2.75 -13.54
CA LYS A 255 -12.86 3.16 -14.18
C LYS A 255 -11.68 3.06 -13.23
N ILE A 256 -11.91 3.33 -11.95
CA ILE A 256 -10.97 3.11 -10.86
C ILE A 256 -11.47 1.95 -10.00
N ARG A 257 -10.81 0.80 -10.14
CA ARG A 257 -11.22 -0.44 -9.49
C ARG A 257 -10.43 -0.72 -8.23
N CYS A 258 -11.12 -1.10 -7.16
CA CYS A 258 -10.49 -1.64 -5.96
C CYS A 258 -10.06 -3.09 -6.21
N VAL A 259 -8.76 -3.29 -6.48
CA VAL A 259 -8.18 -4.61 -6.76
C VAL A 259 -7.54 -5.27 -5.55
N SER A 260 -7.60 -4.61 -4.40
CA SER A 260 -7.18 -5.13 -3.09
C SER A 260 -7.74 -4.21 -2.00
N LEU A 261 -8.38 -4.79 -0.99
CA LEU A 261 -8.64 -4.12 0.27
C LEU A 261 -7.80 -4.80 1.36
N THR A 262 -7.02 -4.01 2.08
CA THR A 262 -6.17 -4.41 3.18
C THR A 262 -6.68 -3.83 4.49
N VAL A 263 -6.78 -4.66 5.53
CA VAL A 263 -7.12 -4.21 6.88
C VAL A 263 -5.97 -4.49 7.85
N GLU A 264 -5.51 -3.45 8.55
CA GLU A 264 -4.55 -3.59 9.66
C GLU A 264 -5.32 -3.90 10.97
N THR A 265 -4.93 -4.96 11.67
CA THR A 265 -5.56 -5.36 12.93
C THR A 265 -4.58 -6.08 13.88
N LYS A 266 -5.02 -6.33 15.11
CA LYS A 266 -4.34 -7.23 16.05
C LYS A 266 -4.87 -8.67 15.90
N PRO A 267 -4.08 -9.69 16.28
CA PRO A 267 -4.54 -11.07 16.33
C PRO A 267 -5.88 -11.33 17.04
N ASP A 268 -6.09 -10.74 18.21
CA ASP A 268 -7.32 -10.89 19.03
C ASP A 268 -8.58 -10.31 18.35
N TRP A 269 -8.42 -9.45 17.33
CA TRP A 269 -9.49 -8.87 16.52
C TRP A 269 -9.47 -9.39 15.08
N ALA A 270 -9.00 -10.62 14.92
CA ALA A 270 -8.83 -11.29 13.63
C ALA A 270 -9.38 -12.73 13.62
N PHE A 271 -10.12 -13.11 14.65
CA PHE A 271 -10.82 -14.40 14.68
C PHE A 271 -11.95 -14.49 13.64
N LEU A 272 -12.54 -15.68 13.50
CA LEU A 272 -13.53 -16.06 12.51
C LEU A 272 -14.67 -15.04 12.34
N LYS A 273 -15.22 -14.50 13.44
CA LYS A 273 -16.25 -13.45 13.37
C LYS A 273 -15.76 -12.22 12.58
N HIS A 274 -14.58 -11.71 12.94
CA HIS A 274 -13.95 -10.56 12.30
C HIS A 274 -13.55 -10.88 10.86
N GLY A 275 -13.00 -12.08 10.63
CA GLY A 275 -12.68 -12.59 9.29
C GLY A 275 -13.90 -12.61 8.37
N ASN A 276 -15.04 -13.10 8.84
CA ASN A 276 -16.28 -13.12 8.05
C ASN A 276 -16.78 -11.71 7.71
N LYS A 277 -16.77 -10.78 8.67
CA LYS A 277 -17.15 -9.38 8.40
C LYS A 277 -16.21 -8.72 7.39
N MET A 278 -14.90 -8.95 7.51
CA MET A 278 -13.91 -8.46 6.55
C MET A 278 -14.13 -9.05 5.15
N LEU A 279 -14.56 -10.33 5.02
CA LEU A 279 -14.86 -10.95 3.72
C LEU A 279 -16.05 -10.24 3.06
N GLU A 280 -17.10 -9.95 3.83
CA GLU A 280 -18.29 -9.23 3.35
C GLU A 280 -17.95 -7.81 2.86
N GLN A 281 -16.99 -7.16 3.51
CA GLN A 281 -16.42 -5.87 3.13
C GLN A 281 -15.55 -5.92 1.86
N GLY A 282 -15.20 -7.11 1.37
CA GLY A 282 -14.34 -7.29 0.19
C GLY A 282 -12.85 -7.24 0.51
N CYS A 283 -12.47 -7.43 1.77
CA CYS A 283 -11.07 -7.52 2.21
C CYS A 283 -10.41 -8.75 1.60
N THR A 284 -9.17 -8.61 1.15
CA THR A 284 -8.37 -9.74 0.61
C THR A 284 -7.05 -9.94 1.34
N ARG A 285 -6.60 -8.94 2.11
CA ARG A 285 -5.34 -8.99 2.85
C ARG A 285 -5.54 -8.49 4.27
N VAL A 286 -5.06 -9.26 5.24
CA VAL A 286 -5.02 -8.82 6.65
C VAL A 286 -3.57 -8.60 7.04
N GLU A 287 -3.31 -7.46 7.67
CA GLU A 287 -2.02 -7.23 8.31
C GLU A 287 -2.14 -7.39 9.82
N LEU A 288 -1.43 -8.37 10.37
CA LEU A 288 -1.48 -8.73 11.78
C LEU A 288 -0.32 -8.09 12.52
N GLY A 289 -0.65 -7.29 13.53
CA GLY A 289 0.31 -6.75 14.50
C GLY A 289 0.79 -7.81 15.47
N VAL A 290 1.58 -8.79 15.01
CA VAL A 290 2.19 -9.87 15.82
C VAL A 290 3.23 -9.30 16.79
N GLU A 291 4.09 -8.43 16.28
CA GLU A 291 5.17 -7.72 16.96
C GLU A 291 6.28 -8.59 17.56
N SER A 292 5.97 -9.69 18.27
CA SER A 292 6.93 -10.59 18.91
C SER A 292 6.44 -12.03 18.93
N LEU A 293 7.37 -12.99 19.00
CA LEU A 293 7.10 -14.42 19.24
C LEU A 293 7.36 -14.85 20.70
N TYR A 294 7.43 -13.89 21.63
CA TYR A 294 7.72 -14.15 23.04
C TYR A 294 6.57 -13.65 23.93
N GLU A 295 5.97 -14.55 24.70
CA GLU A 295 4.78 -14.27 25.52
C GLU A 295 5.05 -13.21 26.61
N ASP A 296 6.23 -13.25 27.22
CA ASP A 296 6.68 -12.28 28.22
C ASP A 296 6.89 -10.88 27.62
N VAL A 297 7.41 -10.80 26.39
CA VAL A 297 7.54 -9.55 25.63
C VAL A 297 6.16 -8.97 25.29
N LEU A 298 5.22 -9.79 24.82
CA LEU A 298 3.84 -9.35 24.55
C LEU A 298 3.16 -8.84 25.83
N LYS A 299 3.38 -9.51 26.95
CA LYS A 299 2.85 -9.13 28.27
C LYS A 299 3.44 -7.82 28.78
N ILE A 300 4.77 -7.69 28.85
CA ILE A 300 5.43 -6.48 29.39
C ILE A 300 5.20 -5.26 28.50
N THR A 301 5.01 -5.47 27.19
CA THR A 301 4.68 -4.39 26.27
C THR A 301 3.20 -4.02 26.25
N HIS A 302 2.36 -4.71 27.04
CA HIS A 302 0.92 -4.48 27.13
C HIS A 302 0.22 -4.62 25.77
N ARG A 303 0.60 -5.66 25.01
CA ARG A 303 0.09 -5.86 23.64
C ARG A 303 -1.38 -6.31 23.62
N GLY A 304 -1.84 -6.96 24.69
CA GLY A 304 -3.22 -7.39 24.88
C GLY A 304 -3.66 -8.53 23.96
N HIS A 305 -2.74 -9.42 23.58
CA HIS A 305 -3.03 -10.74 23.00
C HIS A 305 -1.88 -11.69 23.33
N THR A 306 -2.12 -13.00 23.19
CA THR A 306 -1.16 -14.07 23.42
C THR A 306 -0.60 -14.63 22.10
N LEU A 307 0.43 -15.47 22.18
CA LEU A 307 0.88 -16.24 21.02
C LEU A 307 -0.17 -17.23 20.53
N GLU A 308 -1.04 -17.73 21.41
CA GLU A 308 -2.12 -18.62 21.01
C GLU A 308 -3.18 -17.89 20.19
N ASP A 309 -3.56 -16.67 20.60
CA ASP A 309 -4.43 -15.80 19.80
C ASP A 309 -3.84 -15.54 18.41
N THR A 310 -2.52 -15.35 18.35
CA THR A 310 -1.78 -15.19 17.09
C THR A 310 -1.90 -16.43 16.21
N LYS A 311 -1.58 -17.61 16.72
CA LYS A 311 -1.65 -18.86 15.96
C LYS A 311 -3.07 -19.17 15.49
N ARG A 312 -4.06 -18.95 16.37
CA ARG A 312 -5.48 -19.09 16.05
C ARG A 312 -5.91 -18.17 14.92
N ALA A 313 -5.63 -16.87 15.03
CA ALA A 313 -5.99 -15.88 14.00
C ALA A 313 -5.34 -16.21 12.64
N ILE A 314 -4.06 -16.62 12.64
CA ILE A 314 -3.37 -17.01 11.40
C ILE A 314 -4.06 -18.20 10.74
N ARG A 315 -4.39 -19.24 11.52
CA ARG A 315 -5.07 -20.43 11.01
C ARG A 315 -6.42 -20.08 10.42
N GLU A 316 -7.27 -19.41 11.19
CA GLU A 316 -8.63 -19.07 10.78
C GLU A 316 -8.61 -18.19 9.53
N LEU A 317 -7.74 -17.18 9.47
CA LEU A 317 -7.65 -16.31 8.30
C LEU A 317 -7.08 -17.02 7.05
N LYS A 318 -6.10 -17.93 7.21
CA LYS A 318 -5.61 -18.74 6.08
C LYS A 318 -6.70 -19.66 5.55
N ASP A 319 -7.48 -20.28 6.44
CA ASP A 319 -8.58 -21.17 6.07
C ASP A 319 -9.78 -20.41 5.46
N LEU A 320 -9.93 -19.11 5.74
CA LEU A 320 -10.82 -18.20 5.01
C LEU A 320 -10.23 -17.67 3.68
N GLY A 321 -8.99 -18.02 3.36
CA GLY A 321 -8.34 -17.65 2.10
C GLY A 321 -7.54 -16.35 2.12
N TYR A 322 -7.43 -15.63 3.23
CA TYR A 322 -6.72 -14.35 3.28
C TYR A 322 -5.23 -14.47 2.98
N LYS A 323 -4.68 -13.42 2.37
CA LYS A 323 -3.24 -13.14 2.37
C LYS A 323 -2.86 -12.47 3.68
N LEU A 324 -1.76 -12.90 4.31
CA LEU A 324 -1.35 -12.41 5.61
C LEU A 324 -0.02 -11.67 5.56
N ASN A 325 -0.01 -10.45 6.09
CA ASN A 325 1.20 -9.67 6.30
C ASN A 325 1.47 -9.52 7.80
N PHE A 326 2.60 -10.01 8.30
CA PHE A 326 2.93 -9.86 9.72
C PHE A 326 3.73 -8.58 9.94
N HIS A 327 3.31 -7.77 10.91
CA HIS A 327 4.16 -6.74 11.48
C HIS A 327 4.97 -7.39 12.59
N TYR A 328 6.29 -7.34 12.48
CA TYR A 328 7.23 -7.85 13.48
C TYR A 328 8.13 -6.70 13.91
N MET A 329 8.38 -6.55 15.21
CA MET A 329 9.18 -5.47 15.77
C MET A 329 10.52 -5.97 16.33
N LEU A 330 11.61 -5.34 15.90
CA LEU A 330 12.96 -5.63 16.40
C LEU A 330 13.29 -4.75 17.60
N GLY A 331 14.01 -5.30 18.57
CA GLY A 331 14.51 -4.56 19.73
C GLY A 331 13.39 -4.09 20.66
N LEU A 332 12.35 -4.89 20.89
CA LEU A 332 11.35 -4.59 21.92
C LEU A 332 11.97 -4.70 23.34
N PRO A 333 11.33 -4.11 24.37
CA PRO A 333 11.75 -4.34 25.76
C PRO A 333 11.89 -5.84 26.07
N ASN A 334 12.95 -6.20 26.79
CA ASN A 334 13.33 -7.57 27.13
C ASN A 334 13.73 -8.47 25.95
N THR A 335 14.01 -7.94 24.75
CA THR A 335 14.62 -8.74 23.66
C THR A 335 16.12 -8.48 23.52
N THR A 336 16.85 -9.52 23.10
CA THR A 336 18.22 -9.39 22.59
C THR A 336 18.25 -9.56 21.06
N LYS A 337 19.37 -9.24 20.43
CA LYS A 337 19.56 -9.46 18.98
C LYS A 337 19.39 -10.92 18.61
N GLU A 338 19.92 -11.82 19.44
CA GLU A 338 19.85 -13.27 19.24
C GLU A 338 18.40 -13.75 19.37
N MET A 339 17.61 -13.19 20.29
CA MET A 339 16.18 -13.47 20.40
C MET A 339 15.44 -13.02 19.14
N ASP A 340 15.68 -11.79 18.68
CA ASP A 340 15.05 -11.30 17.45
C ASP A 340 15.42 -12.14 16.23
N GLN A 341 16.68 -12.52 16.09
CA GLN A 341 17.14 -13.35 14.98
C GLN A 341 16.50 -14.74 15.02
N LYS A 342 16.41 -15.37 16.20
CA LYS A 342 15.73 -16.66 16.38
C LYS A 342 14.24 -16.56 16.08
N ALA A 343 13.56 -15.52 16.56
CA ALA A 343 12.14 -15.32 16.29
C ALA A 343 11.85 -15.06 14.81
N LEU A 344 12.70 -14.30 14.11
CA LEU A 344 12.59 -14.12 12.66
C LEU A 344 12.72 -15.45 11.90
N GLN A 345 13.60 -16.34 12.36
CA GLN A 345 13.74 -17.68 11.79
C GLN A 345 12.54 -18.59 12.12
N GLU A 346 12.10 -18.60 13.38
CA GLU A 346 10.94 -19.37 13.87
C GLU A 346 9.66 -19.05 13.08
N LEU A 347 9.45 -17.78 12.67
CA LEU A 347 8.33 -17.38 11.81
C LEU A 347 8.23 -18.20 10.50
N PHE A 348 9.36 -18.71 10.01
CA PHE A 348 9.45 -19.49 8.78
C PHE A 348 9.73 -20.97 9.02
N ASP A 349 10.19 -21.38 10.19
CA ASP A 349 10.42 -22.79 10.51
C ASP A 349 9.15 -23.44 11.07
N ASN A 350 8.41 -22.72 11.91
CA ASN A 350 7.20 -23.23 12.55
C ASN A 350 5.95 -23.05 11.68
N ASP A 351 5.28 -24.16 11.38
CA ASP A 351 4.09 -24.22 10.53
C ASP A 351 2.93 -23.37 11.06
N ALA A 352 2.87 -23.04 12.34
CA ALA A 352 1.81 -22.19 12.88
C ALA A 352 1.81 -20.76 12.32
N TYR A 353 2.93 -20.30 11.74
CA TYR A 353 3.13 -18.92 11.28
C TYR A 353 3.18 -18.80 9.74
N LYS A 354 4.35 -18.98 9.13
CA LYS A 354 4.63 -18.95 7.69
C LYS A 354 3.95 -17.76 6.97
N PRO A 355 4.31 -16.50 7.27
CA PRO A 355 3.66 -15.32 6.68
C PRO A 355 3.85 -15.22 5.17
N ASP A 356 2.83 -14.74 4.43
CA ASP A 356 2.98 -14.44 3.00
C ASP A 356 3.80 -13.15 2.77
N MET A 357 3.70 -12.23 3.71
CA MET A 357 4.31 -10.91 3.68
C MET A 357 4.80 -10.51 5.07
N MET A 358 5.82 -9.67 5.13
CA MET A 358 6.25 -9.06 6.39
C MET A 358 6.55 -7.57 6.27
N LYS A 359 6.21 -6.84 7.35
CA LYS A 359 6.70 -5.52 7.70
C LYS A 359 7.59 -5.67 8.95
N ILE A 360 8.90 -5.52 8.79
CA ILE A 360 9.86 -5.64 9.89
C ILE A 360 10.20 -4.23 10.36
N TYR A 361 9.92 -3.88 11.61
CA TYR A 361 10.09 -2.52 12.12
C TYR A 361 10.98 -2.47 13.35
N PRO A 362 12.09 -1.72 13.33
CA PRO A 362 12.84 -1.41 14.54
C PRO A 362 11.94 -0.68 15.55
N CYS A 363 12.03 -1.06 16.82
CA CYS A 363 11.37 -0.35 17.91
C CYS A 363 12.01 1.03 18.10
N MET A 364 11.19 2.06 18.10
CA MET A 364 11.60 3.46 18.19
C MET A 364 11.08 4.07 19.48
N VAL A 365 11.86 4.94 20.11
CA VAL A 365 11.42 5.70 21.28
C VAL A 365 10.75 6.98 20.81
N LEU A 366 9.48 7.17 21.18
CA LEU A 366 8.72 8.39 20.87
C LEU A 366 8.28 9.09 22.15
N LYS A 367 8.41 10.42 22.17
CA LYS A 367 8.04 11.25 23.32
C LYS A 367 6.60 10.97 23.78
N GLY A 368 6.40 10.90 25.10
CA GLY A 368 5.09 10.68 25.71
C GLY A 368 4.55 9.25 25.64
N THR A 369 5.37 8.29 25.20
CA THR A 369 5.05 6.86 25.34
C THR A 369 5.55 6.32 26.68
N PRO A 370 4.92 5.26 27.23
CA PRO A 370 5.51 4.52 28.35
C PRO A 370 6.97 4.10 28.11
N LEU A 371 7.29 3.68 26.87
CA LEU A 371 8.66 3.33 26.46
C LEU A 371 9.64 4.50 26.61
N TYR A 372 9.22 5.73 26.31
CA TYR A 372 10.04 6.92 26.49
C TYR A 372 10.41 7.16 27.96
N HIS A 373 9.50 6.90 28.90
CA HIS A 373 9.79 7.02 30.33
C HIS A 373 10.76 5.93 30.82
N ILE A 374 10.60 4.70 30.33
CA ILE A 374 11.53 3.58 30.62
C ILE A 374 12.92 3.90 30.08
N TRP A 375 13.01 4.40 28.84
CA TRP A 375 14.26 4.85 28.22
C TRP A 375 14.91 6.00 29.00
N LYS A 376 14.15 7.03 29.36
CA LYS A 376 14.63 8.18 30.17
C LYS A 376 15.19 7.75 31.53
N ALA A 377 14.65 6.68 32.12
CA ALA A 377 15.13 6.10 33.37
C ALA A 377 16.36 5.18 33.19
N GLY A 378 16.91 5.04 31.98
CA GLY A 378 18.06 4.18 31.69
C GLY A 378 17.73 2.68 31.68
N LYS A 379 16.44 2.30 31.67
CA LYS A 379 15.99 0.90 31.78
C LYS A 379 15.72 0.22 30.44
N TYR A 380 15.89 0.93 29.34
CA TYR A 380 15.73 0.40 27.99
C TYR A 380 16.72 1.09 27.05
N GLN A 381 17.39 0.31 26.21
CA GLN A 381 18.28 0.79 25.17
C GLN A 381 17.75 0.33 23.81
N PRO A 382 17.29 1.24 22.93
CA PRO A 382 16.82 0.84 21.62
C PRO A 382 17.99 0.41 20.72
N ILE A 383 17.69 -0.48 19.78
CA ILE A 383 18.65 -0.88 18.75
C ILE A 383 19.03 0.29 17.85
N THR A 384 20.29 0.32 17.44
CA THR A 384 20.83 1.30 16.51
C THR A 384 20.48 0.97 15.07
N THR A 385 20.68 1.95 14.17
CA THR A 385 20.54 1.77 12.72
C THR A 385 21.40 0.62 12.18
N GLN A 386 22.61 0.44 12.71
CA GLN A 386 23.51 -0.63 12.28
C GLN A 386 22.96 -2.00 12.67
N GLU A 387 22.57 -2.15 13.94
CA GLU A 387 22.09 -3.42 14.48
C GLU A 387 20.78 -3.84 13.83
N ALA A 388 19.85 -2.90 13.63
CA ALA A 388 18.63 -3.13 12.88
C ALA A 388 18.93 -3.64 11.45
N ALA A 389 19.90 -3.00 10.76
CA ALA A 389 20.27 -3.41 9.41
C ALA A 389 20.92 -4.80 9.38
N GLU A 390 21.77 -5.13 10.35
CA GLU A 390 22.41 -6.44 10.48
C GLU A 390 21.38 -7.56 10.64
N LEU A 391 20.48 -7.43 11.62
CA LEU A 391 19.38 -8.38 11.85
C LEU A 391 18.53 -8.59 10.60
N ILE A 392 18.16 -7.50 9.92
CA ILE A 392 17.35 -7.60 8.69
C ILE A 392 18.14 -8.28 7.57
N VAL A 393 19.42 -7.98 7.40
CA VAL A 393 20.26 -8.61 6.36
C VAL A 393 20.41 -10.11 6.62
N GLU A 394 20.63 -10.51 7.87
CA GLU A 394 20.76 -11.90 8.26
C GLU A 394 19.44 -12.65 8.07
N ALA A 395 18.31 -12.07 8.48
CA ALA A 395 17.00 -12.64 8.21
C ALA A 395 16.73 -12.82 6.70
N LYS A 396 17.16 -11.85 5.88
CA LYS A 396 17.01 -11.92 4.42
C LYS A 396 17.75 -13.08 3.75
N ALA A 397 18.69 -13.73 4.43
CA ALA A 397 19.38 -14.91 3.92
C ALA A 397 18.49 -16.17 3.91
N PHE A 398 17.56 -16.28 4.86
CA PHE A 398 16.69 -17.47 4.99
C PHE A 398 15.22 -17.22 4.67
N ILE A 399 14.80 -15.97 4.42
CA ILE A 399 13.40 -15.68 4.06
C ILE A 399 13.00 -16.48 2.80
N PRO A 400 11.95 -17.33 2.89
CA PRO A 400 11.52 -18.17 1.79
C PRO A 400 11.04 -17.38 0.57
N GLU A 401 11.11 -18.04 -0.58
CA GLU A 401 10.70 -17.53 -1.89
C GLU A 401 9.23 -17.11 -1.96
N TYR A 402 8.36 -17.73 -1.15
CA TYR A 402 6.93 -17.41 -1.09
C TYR A 402 6.63 -16.14 -0.27
N CYS A 403 7.60 -15.63 0.50
CA CYS A 403 7.40 -14.48 1.38
C CYS A 403 7.81 -13.18 0.68
N ARG A 404 7.10 -12.08 0.95
CA ARG A 404 7.45 -10.74 0.49
C ARG A 404 7.75 -9.79 1.65
N ILE A 405 8.99 -9.29 1.73
CA ILE A 405 9.32 -8.18 2.64
C ILE A 405 8.77 -6.85 2.09
N MET A 406 7.64 -6.42 2.64
CA MET A 406 6.95 -5.20 2.27
C MET A 406 7.78 -3.97 2.64
N ARG A 407 8.14 -3.86 3.92
CA ARG A 407 8.84 -2.70 4.50
C ARG A 407 9.80 -3.13 5.60
N VAL A 408 10.81 -2.30 5.85
CA VAL A 408 11.80 -2.48 6.92
C VAL A 408 11.83 -1.30 7.92
N GLN A 409 10.96 -0.32 7.73
CA GLN A 409 10.86 0.87 8.59
C GLN A 409 9.45 1.50 8.46
N ARG A 410 9.00 2.20 9.50
CA ARG A 410 7.77 2.99 9.48
C ARG A 410 7.98 4.34 8.78
N ASP A 411 6.90 5.01 8.40
CA ASP A 411 6.92 6.37 7.81
C ASP A 411 6.92 7.45 8.89
N ILE A 412 7.57 7.22 10.02
CA ILE A 412 7.67 8.19 11.10
C ILE A 412 8.84 9.14 10.78
N PRO A 413 8.63 10.46 10.72
CA PRO A 413 9.72 11.40 10.53
C PRO A 413 10.76 11.29 11.66
N THR A 414 12.05 11.28 11.34
CA THR A 414 13.12 11.08 12.33
C THR A 414 13.17 12.17 13.41
N TYR A 415 12.71 13.40 13.11
CA TYR A 415 12.60 14.47 14.11
C TYR A 415 11.51 14.22 15.17
N ARG A 416 10.68 13.18 15.01
CA ARG A 416 9.67 12.74 15.99
C ARG A 416 10.16 11.62 16.91
N THR A 417 11.33 11.06 16.64
CA THR A 417 11.89 9.96 17.41
C THR A 417 13.01 10.45 18.32
N GLU A 418 12.97 10.06 19.58
CA GLU A 418 13.94 10.46 20.61
C GLU A 418 15.17 9.52 20.62
N ALA A 419 14.97 8.24 20.29
CA ALA A 419 16.06 7.25 20.20
C ALA A 419 15.67 6.06 19.30
N GLY A 420 16.68 5.32 18.84
CA GLY A 420 16.56 4.17 17.92
C GLY A 420 17.16 4.46 16.53
N VAL A 421 16.56 3.88 15.49
CA VAL A 421 16.98 4.08 14.10
C VAL A 421 16.81 5.53 13.65
N ASN A 422 17.92 6.17 13.29
CA ASN A 422 17.99 7.60 12.98
C ASN A 422 18.00 7.92 11.47
N ARG A 423 17.50 7.02 10.62
CA ARG A 423 17.49 7.19 9.16
C ARG A 423 16.13 6.92 8.54
N THR A 424 15.81 7.69 7.51
CA THR A 424 14.58 7.51 6.69
C THR A 424 14.80 6.61 5.48
N ASN A 425 16.01 6.07 5.27
CA ASN A 425 16.36 5.23 4.12
C ASN A 425 16.97 3.87 4.52
N LEU A 426 16.55 3.29 5.64
CA LEU A 426 17.06 2.00 6.16
C LEU A 426 17.04 0.88 5.12
N ARG A 427 16.04 0.85 4.23
CA ARG A 427 15.98 -0.14 3.14
C ARG A 427 17.21 -0.09 2.23
N GLN A 428 17.63 1.10 1.80
CA GLN A 428 18.80 1.27 0.96
C GLN A 428 20.06 0.84 1.71
N TYR A 429 20.12 1.15 3.00
CA TYR A 429 21.23 0.76 3.86
C TYR A 429 21.33 -0.77 4.02
N VAL A 430 20.21 -1.44 4.28
CA VAL A 430 20.10 -2.91 4.31
C VAL A 430 20.56 -3.53 2.98
N GLU A 431 20.15 -2.96 1.84
CA GLU A 431 20.53 -3.47 0.52
C GLU A 431 22.04 -3.32 0.26
N GLN A 432 22.65 -2.21 0.67
CA GLN A 432 24.10 -2.01 0.59
C GLN A 432 24.87 -2.97 1.49
N LEU A 433 24.39 -3.16 2.73
CA LEU A 433 25.01 -4.07 3.68
C LEU A 433 24.90 -5.53 3.24
N ALA A 434 23.76 -5.96 2.72
CA ALA A 434 23.59 -7.30 2.15
C ALA A 434 24.59 -7.57 1.01
N LYS A 435 24.78 -6.61 0.10
CA LYS A 435 25.79 -6.70 -0.97
C LYS A 435 27.20 -6.82 -0.40
N LYS A 436 27.55 -6.01 0.60
CA LYS A 436 28.87 -6.06 1.26
C LYS A 436 29.12 -7.40 1.95
N LYS A 437 28.09 -8.00 2.56
CA LYS A 437 28.16 -9.32 3.22
C LYS A 437 28.03 -10.50 2.23
N GLY A 438 27.81 -10.26 0.93
CA GLY A 438 27.58 -11.33 -0.04
C GLY A 438 26.25 -12.08 0.15
N ILE A 439 25.29 -11.50 0.87
CA ILE A 439 23.99 -12.14 1.15
C ILE A 439 23.02 -11.83 0.02
N GLN A 440 22.57 -12.88 -0.67
CA GLN A 440 21.51 -12.81 -1.67
C GLN A 440 20.16 -13.14 -1.02
N CYS A 441 19.16 -12.28 -1.24
CA CYS A 441 17.81 -12.49 -0.75
C CYS A 441 16.90 -12.97 -1.87
N ARG A 442 16.17 -14.07 -1.65
CA ARG A 442 15.26 -14.66 -2.65
C ARG A 442 13.77 -14.43 -2.35
N CYS A 443 13.44 -13.51 -1.44
CA CYS A 443 12.05 -13.11 -1.20
C CYS A 443 11.42 -12.52 -2.49
N ILE A 444 10.08 -12.58 -2.61
CA ILE A 444 9.32 -12.09 -3.78
C ILE A 444 9.76 -10.70 -4.24
N ARG A 445 9.94 -9.76 -3.31
CA ARG A 445 10.30 -8.37 -3.65
C ARG A 445 11.69 -8.27 -4.27
N CYS A 446 12.63 -9.14 -3.90
CA CYS A 446 13.98 -9.11 -4.44
C CYS A 446 14.05 -9.72 -5.85
N ARG A 447 13.03 -10.50 -6.24
CA ARG A 447 12.95 -11.18 -7.54
C ARG A 447 11.90 -10.58 -8.50
N GLU A 448 10.98 -9.74 -8.03
CA GLU A 448 9.90 -9.19 -8.88
C GLU A 448 10.44 -8.46 -10.13
N VAL A 449 9.92 -8.81 -11.30
CA VAL A 449 10.23 -8.12 -12.57
C VAL A 449 9.97 -6.61 -12.42
N GLY A 450 10.88 -5.80 -12.95
CA GLY A 450 10.90 -4.34 -12.77
C GLY A 450 11.69 -3.86 -11.54
N ARG A 451 12.11 -4.76 -10.63
CA ARG A 451 13.09 -4.43 -9.58
C ARG A 451 14.47 -5.01 -9.83
N VAL A 452 14.53 -6.20 -10.41
CA VAL A 452 15.82 -6.82 -10.76
C VAL A 452 16.45 -6.01 -11.89
N GLN A 453 17.66 -5.49 -11.65
CA GLN A 453 18.46 -4.90 -12.72
C GLN A 453 19.06 -6.05 -13.53
N LYS A 454 18.61 -6.24 -14.78
CA LYS A 454 19.31 -7.14 -15.71
C LYS A 454 20.73 -6.62 -15.88
N LYS A 455 21.73 -7.50 -15.75
CA LYS A 455 23.11 -7.14 -16.09
C LYS A 455 23.19 -6.95 -17.61
N ASP A 456 23.91 -5.93 -18.05
CA ASP A 456 24.11 -5.66 -19.48
C ASP A 456 24.61 -6.92 -20.20
N GLY A 457 23.94 -7.29 -21.29
CA GLY A 457 24.30 -8.43 -22.14
C GLY A 457 23.72 -9.80 -21.76
N LYS A 458 22.95 -9.93 -20.68
CA LYS A 458 22.20 -11.18 -20.41
C LYS A 458 20.95 -11.28 -21.29
N GLN A 459 20.80 -12.42 -21.99
CA GLN A 459 19.57 -12.74 -22.72
C GLN A 459 18.43 -13.04 -21.75
N ASP A 460 17.19 -12.78 -22.19
CA ASP A 460 15.99 -13.17 -21.47
C ASP A 460 15.95 -14.69 -21.34
N GLY A 461 15.80 -15.19 -20.11
CA GLY A 461 15.64 -16.62 -19.87
C GLY A 461 14.22 -17.09 -20.17
N LYS A 462 14.03 -18.41 -20.15
CA LYS A 462 12.73 -19.04 -20.42
C LYS A 462 11.86 -18.98 -19.16
N ILE A 463 10.69 -18.35 -19.26
CA ILE A 463 9.70 -18.38 -18.17
C ILE A 463 9.17 -19.81 -18.01
N SER A 464 9.34 -20.37 -16.82
CA SER A 464 8.83 -21.67 -16.40
C SER A 464 7.83 -21.52 -15.25
N ILE A 465 6.96 -22.52 -15.07
CA ILE A 465 6.03 -22.55 -13.94
C ILE A 465 6.48 -23.65 -12.97
N GLY A 466 6.95 -23.23 -11.80
CA GLY A 466 7.34 -24.10 -10.68
C GLY A 466 6.30 -24.09 -9.57
N THR A 467 6.37 -25.06 -8.65
CA THR A 467 5.51 -25.10 -7.46
C THR A 467 6.33 -25.46 -6.24
N MET A 468 6.29 -24.61 -5.22
CA MET A 468 6.82 -24.87 -3.89
C MET A 468 5.68 -25.27 -2.96
N VAL A 469 5.82 -26.41 -2.29
CA VAL A 469 4.81 -26.95 -1.36
C VAL A 469 5.32 -26.82 0.06
N TYR A 470 4.49 -26.33 0.98
CA TYR A 470 4.83 -26.25 2.39
C TYR A 470 3.57 -26.37 3.26
N HIS A 471 3.77 -26.76 4.52
CA HIS A 471 2.69 -26.81 5.50
C HIS A 471 2.58 -25.47 6.22
N ALA A 472 1.35 -25.05 6.48
CA ALA A 472 1.08 -23.88 7.29
C ALA A 472 -0.29 -23.98 7.97
N SER A 473 -0.29 -23.81 9.30
CA SER A 473 -1.46 -23.76 10.15
C SER A 473 -2.38 -24.95 9.89
N PHE A 474 -1.81 -26.16 9.98
CA PHE A 474 -2.45 -27.46 9.71
C PHE A 474 -2.99 -27.66 8.28
N GLY A 475 -2.86 -26.67 7.39
CA GLY A 475 -3.21 -26.78 5.98
C GLY A 475 -1.97 -27.02 5.11
N LYS A 476 -2.22 -27.14 3.81
CA LYS A 476 -1.19 -27.34 2.80
C LYS A 476 -1.20 -26.15 1.84
N GLU A 477 -0.05 -25.51 1.65
CA GLU A 477 0.14 -24.36 0.78
C GLU A 477 0.95 -24.76 -0.46
N PHE A 478 0.57 -24.19 -1.59
CA PHE A 478 1.21 -24.34 -2.89
C PHE A 478 1.51 -22.95 -3.43
N PHE A 479 2.78 -22.59 -3.48
CA PHE A 479 3.25 -21.37 -4.11
C PHE A 479 3.68 -21.69 -5.54
N ILE A 480 2.78 -21.42 -6.48
CA ILE A 480 2.95 -21.67 -7.91
C ILE A 480 3.58 -20.42 -8.51
N GLN A 481 4.81 -20.47 -8.99
CA GLN A 481 5.57 -19.31 -9.47
C GLN A 481 5.88 -19.40 -10.96
N ALA A 482 5.67 -18.30 -11.67
CA ALA A 482 6.13 -18.11 -13.03
C ALA A 482 7.44 -17.31 -12.99
N GLU A 483 8.56 -17.98 -13.24
CA GLU A 483 9.89 -17.42 -13.07
C GLU A 483 10.86 -17.77 -14.22
N ASP A 484 11.81 -16.86 -14.44
CA ASP A 484 13.04 -17.12 -15.15
C ASP A 484 14.09 -17.54 -14.11
N ALA A 485 14.33 -18.85 -14.01
CA ALA A 485 15.23 -19.44 -13.03
C ALA A 485 16.71 -19.06 -13.28
N ASP A 486 17.11 -18.85 -14.55
CA ASP A 486 18.48 -18.52 -14.93
C ASP A 486 18.88 -17.11 -14.46
N ASN A 487 17.90 -16.23 -14.34
CA ASN A 487 18.09 -14.85 -13.92
C ASN A 487 17.49 -14.52 -12.54
N ASP A 488 16.86 -15.50 -11.87
CA ASP A 488 16.16 -15.35 -10.59
C ASP A 488 15.10 -14.23 -10.62
N ILE A 489 14.33 -14.15 -11.72
CA ILE A 489 13.30 -13.13 -11.95
C ILE A 489 11.90 -13.76 -11.86
N LEU A 490 11.07 -13.18 -11.00
CA LEU A 490 9.68 -13.58 -10.77
C LEU A 490 8.72 -12.69 -11.57
N TYR A 491 7.95 -13.30 -12.46
CA TYR A 491 6.98 -12.62 -13.34
C TYR A 491 5.54 -12.67 -12.80
N GLY A 492 5.23 -13.70 -12.02
CA GLY A 492 3.95 -13.81 -11.34
C GLY A 492 3.89 -15.05 -10.46
N PHE A 493 2.85 -15.14 -9.62
CA PHE A 493 2.63 -16.29 -8.76
C PHE A 493 1.14 -16.48 -8.43
N CYS A 494 0.78 -17.68 -8.01
CA CYS A 494 -0.50 -18.06 -7.44
C CYS A 494 -0.28 -18.77 -6.09
N ARG A 495 -1.03 -18.38 -5.06
CA ARG A 495 -1.07 -19.04 -3.75
C ARG A 495 -2.32 -19.91 -3.70
N LEU A 496 -2.16 -21.22 -3.72
CA LEU A 496 -3.23 -22.19 -3.57
C LEU A 496 -3.10 -22.86 -2.19
N ARG A 497 -4.22 -23.02 -1.48
CA ARG A 497 -4.28 -23.65 -0.17
C ARG A 497 -5.32 -24.76 -0.16
N PHE A 498 -4.99 -25.86 0.52
CA PHE A 498 -5.99 -26.79 1.05
C PHE A 498 -6.21 -26.45 2.52
N PRO A 499 -7.42 -25.97 2.88
CA PRO A 499 -7.69 -25.48 4.22
C PRO A 499 -7.71 -26.62 5.23
N SER A 500 -7.39 -26.31 6.49
CA SER A 500 -7.44 -27.27 7.59
C SER A 500 -8.83 -27.39 8.22
N GLN A 501 -9.69 -26.40 7.98
CA GLN A 501 -11.04 -26.28 8.52
C GLN A 501 -12.01 -25.75 7.45
N CYS A 502 -13.24 -26.26 7.47
CA CYS A 502 -14.36 -25.73 6.69
C CYS A 502 -15.07 -24.63 7.49
N LEU A 503 -14.52 -23.42 7.48
CA LEU A 503 -14.98 -22.31 8.33
C LEU A 503 -16.20 -21.54 7.79
N ARG A 504 -16.62 -21.83 6.56
CA ARG A 504 -17.84 -21.31 5.94
C ARG A 504 -18.49 -22.37 5.06
N GLU A 505 -19.77 -22.18 4.77
CA GLU A 505 -20.57 -23.09 3.93
C GLU A 505 -20.02 -23.28 2.52
N GLU A 506 -19.38 -22.26 1.94
CA GLU A 506 -18.83 -22.33 0.59
C GLU A 506 -17.59 -23.24 0.53
N ILE A 507 -16.91 -23.44 1.68
CA ILE A 507 -15.66 -24.20 1.82
C ILE A 507 -15.96 -25.63 2.29
N THR A 508 -15.82 -26.59 1.39
CA THR A 508 -16.04 -28.03 1.66
C THR A 508 -14.73 -28.78 1.91
N PRO A 509 -14.75 -30.03 2.41
CA PRO A 509 -13.53 -30.85 2.56
C PRO A 509 -12.79 -31.10 1.24
N THR A 510 -13.50 -31.04 0.12
CA THR A 510 -12.99 -31.20 -1.25
C THR A 510 -12.70 -29.86 -1.93
N SER A 511 -12.70 -28.76 -1.19
CA SER A 511 -12.38 -27.44 -1.71
C SER A 511 -10.88 -27.12 -1.70
N ALA A 512 -10.48 -26.35 -2.70
CA ALA A 512 -9.19 -25.69 -2.84
C ALA A 512 -9.41 -24.17 -2.79
N ILE A 513 -8.49 -23.41 -2.20
CA ILE A 513 -8.63 -21.95 -2.08
C ILE A 513 -7.44 -21.24 -2.71
N VAL A 514 -7.67 -20.45 -3.76
CA VAL A 514 -6.71 -19.50 -4.30
C VAL A 514 -6.74 -18.22 -3.46
N ARG A 515 -5.68 -18.02 -2.69
CA ARG A 515 -5.48 -16.91 -1.75
C ARG A 515 -4.96 -15.66 -2.44
N GLU A 516 -4.17 -15.85 -3.49
CA GLU A 516 -3.60 -14.75 -4.27
C GLU A 516 -3.28 -15.19 -5.68
N LEU A 517 -3.65 -14.37 -6.66
CA LEU A 517 -3.05 -14.40 -7.99
C LEU A 517 -2.41 -13.04 -8.24
N LYS A 518 -1.11 -13.03 -8.56
CA LYS A 518 -0.38 -11.81 -8.85
C LYS A 518 0.47 -12.00 -10.09
N VAL A 519 0.22 -11.18 -11.11
CA VAL A 519 1.12 -11.03 -12.26
C VAL A 519 1.71 -9.63 -12.19
N PHE A 520 3.03 -9.54 -12.27
CA PHE A 520 3.72 -8.26 -12.30
C PHE A 520 3.66 -7.68 -13.71
N GLY A 521 3.08 -6.48 -13.84
CA GLY A 521 3.17 -5.71 -15.08
C GLY A 521 4.48 -4.94 -15.12
N GLU A 522 4.98 -4.64 -16.31
CA GLU A 522 6.02 -3.63 -16.45
C GLU A 522 5.47 -2.24 -16.11
N ALA A 523 6.21 -1.49 -15.30
CA ALA A 523 6.12 -0.04 -15.34
C ALA A 523 6.74 0.42 -16.66
N ALA A 524 5.94 0.47 -17.73
CA ALA A 524 6.42 0.92 -19.04
C ALA A 524 7.07 2.30 -18.90
N SER A 525 8.35 2.40 -19.27
CA SER A 525 9.01 3.67 -19.57
C SER A 525 8.22 4.35 -20.69
N ILE A 526 7.75 5.57 -20.48
CA ILE A 526 7.01 6.31 -21.51
C ILE A 526 8.02 6.75 -22.58
N GLY A 527 7.81 6.31 -23.83
CA GLY A 527 8.64 6.69 -24.98
C GLY A 527 8.97 5.53 -25.93
N GLU A 528 8.78 4.29 -25.50
CA GLU A 528 8.83 3.13 -26.40
C GLU A 528 7.44 2.87 -26.97
N ASP A 529 7.39 2.75 -28.29
CA ASP A 529 6.21 2.36 -29.05
C ASP A 529 5.58 1.12 -28.40
N THR A 530 4.40 1.31 -27.80
CA THR A 530 3.75 0.30 -26.94
C THR A 530 3.28 -0.95 -27.69
N SER A 531 3.54 -1.01 -28.99
CA SER A 531 3.14 -2.06 -29.91
C SER A 531 4.21 -3.14 -30.14
N THR A 532 5.44 -3.01 -29.63
CA THR A 532 6.57 -3.86 -30.09
C THR A 532 7.52 -4.44 -29.03
N SER A 533 7.29 -4.30 -27.72
CA SER A 533 8.18 -4.97 -26.75
C SER A 533 7.88 -6.49 -26.67
N LYS A 534 8.86 -7.31 -27.10
CA LYS A 534 8.84 -8.79 -26.97
C LYS A 534 8.52 -9.27 -25.54
N GLU A 535 8.88 -8.49 -24.52
CA GLU A 535 8.65 -8.78 -23.10
C GLU A 535 7.17 -8.70 -22.70
N LYS A 536 6.39 -7.69 -23.16
CA LYS A 536 4.93 -7.62 -22.91
C LYS A 536 4.18 -8.80 -23.55
N ALA A 537 4.67 -9.31 -24.67
CA ALA A 537 4.11 -10.49 -25.31
C ALA A 537 4.35 -11.76 -24.46
N GLN A 538 5.49 -11.87 -23.76
CA GLN A 538 5.78 -13.00 -22.86
C GLN A 538 4.90 -13.02 -21.60
N HIS A 539 4.49 -11.86 -21.08
CA HIS A 539 3.69 -11.78 -19.84
C HIS A 539 2.19 -12.02 -20.10
N LYS A 540 1.76 -11.95 -21.36
CA LYS A 540 0.35 -12.10 -21.75
C LYS A 540 -0.10 -13.54 -21.47
N GLY A 541 -1.17 -13.68 -20.69
CA GLY A 541 -1.75 -14.99 -20.35
C GLY A 541 -1.09 -15.73 -19.19
N LEU A 542 -0.05 -15.17 -18.54
CA LEU A 542 0.58 -15.81 -17.36
C LEU A 542 -0.43 -16.05 -16.23
N GLY A 543 -1.34 -15.10 -15.97
CA GLY A 543 -2.38 -15.28 -14.96
C GLY A 543 -3.27 -16.49 -15.22
N THR A 544 -3.66 -16.69 -16.49
CA THR A 544 -4.45 -17.86 -16.90
C THR A 544 -3.66 -19.15 -16.73
N LYS A 545 -2.37 -19.17 -17.13
CA LYS A 545 -1.50 -20.35 -16.96
C LYS A 545 -1.32 -20.72 -15.48
N LEU A 546 -1.15 -19.74 -14.60
CA LEU A 546 -1.05 -19.94 -13.16
C LEU A 546 -2.35 -20.49 -12.56
N MET A 547 -3.51 -19.98 -13.00
CA MET A 547 -4.81 -20.52 -12.58
C MET A 547 -5.04 -21.95 -13.08
N LEU A 548 -4.69 -22.24 -14.33
CA LEU A 548 -4.79 -23.60 -14.88
C LEU A 548 -3.91 -24.59 -14.08
N LYS A 549 -2.68 -24.19 -13.71
CA LYS A 549 -1.83 -25.03 -12.86
C LYS A 549 -2.42 -25.22 -11.46
N ALA A 550 -3.09 -24.21 -10.90
CA ALA A 550 -3.80 -24.34 -9.63
C ALA A 550 -4.98 -25.33 -9.72
N GLU A 551 -5.76 -25.27 -10.81
CA GLU A 551 -6.85 -26.22 -11.09
C GLU A 551 -6.31 -27.65 -11.30
N GLU A 552 -5.20 -27.81 -12.02
CA GLU A 552 -4.50 -29.09 -12.20
C GLU A 552 -4.08 -29.70 -10.85
N ILE A 553 -3.37 -28.94 -10.01
CA ILE A 553 -2.97 -29.39 -8.67
C ILE A 553 -4.19 -29.74 -7.83
N ALA A 554 -5.26 -28.95 -7.90
CA ALA A 554 -6.47 -29.25 -7.15
C ALA A 554 -7.07 -30.62 -7.57
N LYS A 555 -7.15 -30.91 -8.88
CA LYS A 555 -7.62 -32.20 -9.40
C LYS A 555 -6.72 -33.37 -9.00
N GLU A 556 -5.40 -33.20 -9.07
CA GLU A 556 -4.42 -34.22 -8.64
C GLU A 556 -4.64 -34.65 -7.18
N TYR A 557 -5.14 -33.73 -6.34
CA TYR A 557 -5.46 -33.97 -4.94
C TYR A 557 -6.96 -34.24 -4.68
N ASN A 558 -7.70 -34.66 -5.71
CA ASN A 558 -9.11 -35.01 -5.65
C ASN A 558 -9.99 -33.89 -5.09
N LYS A 559 -9.64 -32.63 -5.37
CA LYS A 559 -10.50 -31.48 -5.11
C LYS A 559 -11.44 -31.29 -6.31
N ASN A 560 -12.71 -31.03 -6.02
CA ASN A 560 -13.75 -30.83 -7.04
C ASN A 560 -14.19 -29.36 -7.16
N LYS A 561 -13.78 -28.51 -6.22
CA LYS A 561 -14.20 -27.11 -6.14
C LYS A 561 -13.00 -26.22 -5.84
N ILE A 562 -12.88 -25.11 -6.57
CA ILE A 562 -11.88 -24.09 -6.31
C ILE A 562 -12.55 -22.76 -6.01
N LEU A 563 -12.17 -22.14 -4.88
CA LEU A 563 -12.61 -20.83 -4.44
C LEU A 563 -11.48 -19.82 -4.61
N VAL A 564 -11.81 -18.59 -4.97
CA VAL A 564 -10.87 -17.49 -5.05
C VAL A 564 -11.36 -16.34 -4.18
N ILE A 565 -10.52 -15.88 -3.26
CA ILE A 565 -10.75 -14.63 -2.51
C ILE A 565 -10.42 -13.41 -3.40
N SER A 566 -11.29 -13.17 -4.39
CA SER A 566 -11.14 -12.06 -5.33
C SER A 566 -11.49 -10.72 -4.69
N ALA A 567 -10.66 -9.71 -4.94
CA ALA A 567 -11.09 -8.33 -4.71
C ALA A 567 -12.28 -7.99 -5.62
N ILE A 568 -13.09 -7.02 -5.19
CA ILE A 568 -14.30 -6.59 -5.91
C ILE A 568 -13.97 -6.22 -7.36
N GLY A 569 -12.97 -5.36 -7.56
CA GLY A 569 -12.55 -4.87 -8.87
C GLY A 569 -11.89 -5.91 -9.79
N THR A 570 -11.64 -7.13 -9.30
CA THR A 570 -11.06 -8.23 -10.08
C THR A 570 -12.03 -9.37 -10.37
N ARG A 571 -13.28 -9.34 -9.88
CA ARG A 571 -14.26 -10.42 -10.11
C ARG A 571 -14.51 -10.71 -11.59
N GLU A 572 -14.60 -9.66 -12.41
CA GLU A 572 -14.76 -9.77 -13.87
C GLU A 572 -13.62 -10.53 -14.57
N TYR A 573 -12.41 -10.54 -13.99
CA TYR A 573 -11.31 -11.34 -14.52
C TYR A 573 -11.60 -12.84 -14.35
N TYR A 574 -12.06 -13.25 -13.16
CA TYR A 574 -12.38 -14.65 -12.87
C TYR A 574 -13.65 -15.13 -13.58
N LYS A 575 -14.66 -14.26 -13.77
CA LYS A 575 -15.85 -14.58 -14.59
C LYS A 575 -15.48 -15.03 -16.00
N LYS A 576 -14.48 -14.38 -16.62
CA LYS A 576 -13.94 -14.77 -17.94
C LYS A 576 -13.21 -16.11 -17.95
N LEU A 577 -12.79 -16.61 -16.78
CA LEU A 577 -12.17 -17.92 -16.61
C LEU A 577 -13.19 -19.02 -16.25
N GLY A 578 -14.49 -18.68 -16.24
CA GLY A 578 -15.57 -19.61 -15.93
C GLY A 578 -15.94 -19.67 -14.43
N TYR A 579 -15.46 -18.74 -13.60
CA TYR A 579 -15.83 -18.68 -12.20
C TYR A 579 -17.12 -17.87 -12.02
N TYR A 580 -17.98 -18.24 -11.09
CA TYR A 580 -19.18 -17.48 -10.69
C TYR A 580 -19.06 -17.01 -9.24
N LEU A 581 -19.87 -16.03 -8.83
CA LEU A 581 -19.85 -15.51 -7.46
C LEU A 581 -20.70 -16.42 -6.55
N GLU A 582 -20.13 -16.89 -5.45
CA GLU A 582 -20.82 -17.64 -4.39
C GLU A 582 -20.34 -17.10 -3.03
N GLY A 583 -21.27 -16.51 -2.26
CA GLY A 583 -20.92 -15.78 -1.05
C GLY A 583 -19.90 -14.66 -1.32
N PRO A 584 -18.78 -14.59 -0.58
CA PRO A 584 -17.71 -13.62 -0.84
C PRO A 584 -16.70 -14.07 -1.91
N TYR A 585 -16.77 -15.31 -2.39
CA TYR A 585 -15.74 -15.93 -3.25
C TYR A 585 -16.15 -15.99 -4.72
N MET A 586 -15.14 -16.04 -5.60
CA MET A 586 -15.34 -16.51 -6.98
C MET A 586 -15.07 -18.02 -7.01
N VAL A 587 -16.03 -18.81 -7.47
CA VAL A 587 -16.03 -20.28 -7.38
C VAL A 587 -16.07 -20.91 -8.77
N LYS A 588 -15.41 -22.05 -8.92
CA LYS A 588 -15.51 -22.92 -10.09
C LYS A 588 -15.47 -24.38 -9.65
N GLU A 589 -16.38 -25.18 -10.19
CA GLU A 589 -16.33 -26.65 -10.10
C GLU A 589 -15.33 -27.16 -11.16
N ILE A 590 -14.45 -28.10 -10.79
CA ILE A 590 -13.29 -28.50 -11.60
C ILE A 590 -13.24 -29.99 -11.90
#